data_AF-A0A2Z2J4L7-F1
#
_entry.id   AF-A0A2Z2J4L7-F1
#
_cell.length_a   1.000
_cell.length_b   1.000
_cell.length_c   1.000
_cell.angle_alpha   90.00
_cell.angle_beta   90.00
_cell.angle_gamma   90.00
#
_symmetry.space_group_name_H-M   'P 1'
#
loop_
_entity.id
_entity.type
_entity.pdbx_description
1 polymer ?
#
loop_
_entity_poly.entity_id
_entity_poly.type
_entity_poly.pdbx_seq_one_letter_code
_entity_poly.pdbx_strand_id
1 'polypeptide(L)'
;MRCELLTVARATQPEVAAAVVAAADKLTKAKGLLPAQPGVMLPEILAEDSLNVHHGLLIAPYLWGGSTPQLPEEGRLTLVCQLLMLTDSEYAYAVEEGVAKLQEAVAEQGVDILDWKRPG
;
A
#
# COMPACT_ATOMS: atom_id res chain seq x y z
N MET A 1 12.56 -14.81 4.17
CA MET A 1 11.61 -13.79 4.69
C MET A 1 10.33 -13.91 3.89
N ARG A 2 9.17 -13.83 4.56
CA ARG A 2 7.84 -13.82 3.94
C ARG A 2 7.15 -12.52 4.34
N CYS A 3 6.36 -11.94 3.44
CA CYS A 3 5.57 -10.75 3.71
C CYS A 3 4.11 -11.05 3.43
N GLU A 4 3.25 -10.80 4.42
CA GLU A 4 1.80 -10.74 4.26
C GLU A 4 1.39 -9.30 3.94
N LEU A 5 0.32 -9.16 3.17
CA LEU A 5 -0.25 -7.86 2.81
C LEU A 5 -1.59 -7.67 3.50
N LEU A 6 -1.83 -6.46 4.00
CA LEU A 6 -3.17 -6.02 4.39
C LEU A 6 -3.44 -4.64 3.81
N THR A 7 -4.70 -4.25 3.71
CA THR A 7 -5.09 -2.88 3.45
C THR A 7 -6.32 -2.54 4.28
N VAL A 8 -6.55 -1.25 4.50
CA VAL A 8 -7.70 -0.73 5.24
C VAL A 8 -8.25 0.44 4.45
N ALA A 9 -9.57 0.45 4.25
CA ALA A 9 -10.25 1.49 3.51
C ALA A 9 -11.73 1.56 3.92
N ARG A 10 -12.34 2.72 3.72
CA ARG A 10 -13.81 2.86 3.68
C ARG A 10 -14.30 2.57 2.26
N ALA A 11 -14.06 1.34 1.83
CA ALA A 11 -14.49 0.80 0.54
C ALA A 11 -15.25 -0.52 0.79
N THR A 12 -15.83 -1.09 -0.26
CA THR A 12 -16.49 -2.39 -0.15
C THR A 12 -15.45 -3.51 0.03
N GLN A 13 -15.87 -4.63 0.63
CA GLN A 13 -14.98 -5.78 0.79
C GLN A 13 -14.40 -6.30 -0.54
N PRO A 14 -15.15 -6.38 -1.65
CA PRO A 14 -14.59 -6.74 -2.96
C PRO A 14 -13.51 -5.78 -3.46
N GLU A 15 -13.72 -4.46 -3.36
CA GLU A 15 -12.73 -3.45 -3.76
C GLU A 15 -11.43 -3.61 -2.93
N VAL A 16 -11.56 -3.78 -1.62
CA VAL A 16 -10.44 -4.03 -0.70
C VAL A 16 -9.69 -5.32 -1.06
N ALA A 17 -10.42 -6.40 -1.33
CA ALA A 17 -9.82 -7.68 -1.71
C ALA A 17 -9.09 -7.59 -3.07
N ALA A 18 -9.68 -6.90 -4.05
CA ALA A 18 -9.08 -6.70 -5.36
C ALA A 18 -7.72 -6.00 -5.27
N ALA A 19 -7.61 -4.94 -4.46
CA ALA A 19 -6.35 -4.23 -4.25
C ALA A 19 -5.24 -5.13 -3.66
N VAL A 20 -5.57 -5.93 -2.63
CA VAL A 20 -4.60 -6.85 -2.01
C VAL A 20 -4.15 -7.93 -2.99
N VAL A 21 -5.09 -8.54 -3.72
CA VAL A 21 -4.79 -9.57 -4.72
C VAL A 21 -3.92 -9.00 -5.82
N ALA A 22 -4.24 -7.82 -6.35
CA ALA A 22 -3.47 -7.22 -7.42
C ALA A 22 -2.06 -6.79 -6.99
N ALA A 23 -1.88 -6.30 -5.76
CA ALA A 23 -0.57 -6.03 -5.19
C ALA A 23 0.27 -7.31 -5.06
N ALA A 24 -0.32 -8.40 -4.55
CA ALA A 24 0.34 -9.70 -4.44
C ALA A 24 0.74 -10.27 -5.81
N ASP A 25 -0.15 -10.16 -6.80
CA ASP A 25 0.11 -10.55 -8.18
C ASP A 25 1.27 -9.76 -8.79
N LYS A 26 1.30 -8.44 -8.58
CA LYS A 26 2.37 -7.57 -9.11
C LYS A 26 3.73 -7.94 -8.51
N LEU A 27 3.80 -8.13 -7.19
CA LEU A 27 5.02 -8.55 -6.50
C LEU A 27 5.48 -9.95 -6.95
N THR A 28 4.54 -10.87 -7.14
CA THR A 28 4.84 -12.24 -7.60
C THR A 28 5.38 -12.22 -9.03
N LYS A 29 4.74 -11.48 -9.93
CA LYS A 29 5.19 -11.31 -11.34
C LYS A 29 6.56 -10.64 -11.43
N ALA A 30 6.90 -9.77 -10.48
CA ALA A 30 8.22 -9.15 -10.40
C ALA A 30 9.35 -10.13 -10.00
N LYS A 31 9.04 -11.35 -9.54
CA LYS A 31 10.01 -12.42 -9.24
C LYS A 31 11.20 -11.95 -8.37
N GLY A 32 10.92 -11.10 -7.38
CA GLY A 32 11.92 -10.57 -6.45
C GLY A 32 12.64 -9.29 -6.92
N LEU A 33 12.37 -8.78 -8.13
CA LEU A 33 12.86 -7.45 -8.56
C LEU A 33 12.23 -6.32 -7.75
N LEU A 34 10.99 -6.50 -7.32
CA LEU A 34 10.31 -5.61 -6.38
C LEU A 34 10.19 -6.32 -5.04
N PRO A 35 10.89 -5.85 -3.99
CA PRO A 35 10.75 -6.42 -2.66
C PRO A 35 9.39 -6.04 -2.05
N ALA A 36 8.79 -6.95 -1.28
CA ALA A 36 7.59 -6.66 -0.50
C ALA A 36 8.00 -6.02 0.85
N GLN A 37 8.34 -4.73 0.82
CA GLN A 37 8.81 -3.99 1.99
C GLN A 37 8.32 -2.53 2.00
N PRO A 38 8.32 -1.85 3.16
CA PRO A 38 7.94 -0.44 3.24
C PRO A 38 8.73 0.47 2.30
N GLY A 39 8.06 1.47 1.74
CA GLY A 39 8.61 2.42 0.78
C GLY A 39 8.52 1.98 -0.68
N VAL A 40 8.09 0.74 -0.95
CA VAL A 40 7.93 0.24 -2.33
C VAL A 40 6.59 0.69 -2.90
N MET A 41 6.66 1.36 -4.06
CA MET A 41 5.49 1.77 -4.82
C MET A 41 5.12 0.72 -5.87
N LEU A 42 3.82 0.51 -6.04
CA LEU A 42 3.22 -0.47 -6.94
C LEU A 42 2.28 0.27 -7.91
N PRO A 43 2.75 0.68 -9.10
CA PRO A 43 1.89 1.43 -10.01
C PRO A 43 0.72 0.60 -10.51
N GLU A 44 -0.39 1.21 -10.92
CA GLU A 44 -1.44 0.60 -11.75
C GLU A 44 -1.87 -0.81 -11.27
N ILE A 45 -2.12 -0.96 -9.98
CA ILE A 45 -2.56 -2.23 -9.39
C ILE A 45 -4.09 -2.35 -9.32
N LEU A 46 -4.82 -1.24 -9.41
CA LEU A 46 -6.28 -1.27 -9.36
C LEU A 46 -6.85 -0.45 -10.50
N ALA A 47 -7.85 -1.01 -11.18
CA ALA A 47 -8.57 -0.38 -12.28
C ALA A 47 -10.07 -0.57 -12.04
N GLU A 48 -10.62 0.23 -11.13
CA GLU A 48 -12.01 0.20 -10.71
C GLU A 48 -12.61 1.59 -10.92
N ASP A 49 -13.54 1.73 -11.88
CA ASP A 49 -14.12 3.02 -12.28
C ASP A 49 -14.85 3.74 -11.13
N SER A 50 -15.22 3.03 -10.06
CA SER A 50 -15.89 3.58 -8.87
C SER A 50 -14.94 4.28 -7.89
N LEU A 51 -13.62 4.18 -8.11
CA LEU A 51 -12.56 4.66 -7.23
C LEU A 51 -11.61 5.60 -7.97
N ASN A 52 -10.90 6.43 -7.23
CA ASN A 52 -9.90 7.35 -7.79
C ASN A 52 -8.46 6.91 -7.49
N VAL A 53 -8.30 5.76 -6.83
CA VAL A 53 -6.99 5.21 -6.46
C VAL A 53 -6.61 4.06 -7.38
N HIS A 54 -5.41 4.13 -7.95
CA HIS A 54 -4.93 3.17 -8.95
C HIS A 54 -3.58 2.54 -8.56
N HIS A 55 -2.81 3.21 -7.70
CA HIS A 55 -1.45 2.81 -7.33
C HIS A 55 -1.39 2.37 -5.87
N GLY A 56 -0.35 1.63 -5.53
CA GLY A 56 -0.07 1.18 -4.18
C GLY A 56 1.22 1.75 -3.62
N LEU A 57 1.27 1.92 -2.31
CA LEU A 57 2.49 2.14 -1.53
C LEU A 57 2.49 1.17 -0.36
N LEU A 58 3.54 0.36 -0.23
CA LEU A 58 3.75 -0.48 0.93
C LEU A 58 4.31 0.37 2.07
N ILE A 59 3.71 0.26 3.25
CA ILE A 59 4.15 0.91 4.48
C ILE A 59 4.26 -0.08 5.63
N ALA A 60 4.99 0.33 6.67
CA ALA A 60 4.86 -0.31 7.98
C ALA A 60 3.44 -0.04 8.51
N PRO A 61 2.66 -1.08 8.89
CA PRO A 61 1.31 -0.87 9.39
C PRO A 61 1.28 -0.08 10.70
N TYR A 62 0.31 0.82 10.84
CA TYR A 62 0.09 1.64 12.04
C TYR A 62 -1.04 1.12 12.94
N LEU A 63 -1.67 -0.02 12.59
CA LEU A 63 -2.90 -0.53 13.22
C LEU A 63 -2.74 -0.91 14.70
N TRP A 64 -1.51 -1.14 15.16
CA TRP A 64 -1.24 -1.68 16.49
C TRP A 64 -0.75 -0.64 17.51
N GLY A 65 -0.69 0.65 17.15
CA GLY A 65 -0.24 1.72 18.06
C GLY A 65 1.20 1.54 18.58
N GLY A 66 2.02 0.74 17.87
CA GLY A 66 3.35 0.31 18.27
C GLY A 66 3.99 -0.55 17.18
N SER A 67 4.95 -1.40 17.56
CA SER A 67 5.67 -2.26 16.60
C SER A 67 4.72 -3.22 15.87
N THR A 68 4.88 -3.32 14.55
CA THR A 68 4.19 -4.33 13.73
C THR A 68 4.53 -5.74 14.22
N PRO A 69 3.55 -6.65 14.36
CA PRO A 69 3.80 -8.04 14.71
C PRO A 69 4.79 -8.70 13.75
N GLN A 70 5.73 -9.46 14.32
CA GLN A 70 6.64 -10.30 13.56
C GLN A 70 6.41 -11.74 14.00
N LEU A 71 6.19 -12.63 13.05
CA LEU A 71 5.96 -14.05 13.34
C LEU A 71 7.21 -14.86 12.95
N PRO A 72 8.00 -15.32 13.91
CA PRO A 72 9.03 -16.30 13.62
C PRO A 72 8.38 -17.65 13.28
N GLU A 73 8.76 -18.21 12.14
CA GLU A 73 8.39 -19.55 11.70
C GLU A 73 9.67 -20.38 11.50
N GLU A 74 9.54 -21.69 11.36
CA GLU A 74 10.68 -22.56 11.11
C GLU A 74 11.41 -22.15 9.83
N GLY A 75 12.64 -21.65 9.98
CA GLY A 75 13.50 -21.21 8.88
C GLY A 75 13.13 -19.87 8.23
N ARG A 76 12.13 -19.11 8.74
CA ARG A 76 11.78 -17.80 8.18
C ARG A 76 11.13 -16.84 9.18
N LEU A 77 11.23 -15.55 8.88
CA LEU A 77 10.44 -14.51 9.52
C LEU A 77 9.29 -14.10 8.58
N THR A 78 8.08 -14.03 9.12
CA THR A 78 6.91 -13.45 8.45
C THR A 78 6.61 -12.07 9.03
N LEU A 79 6.60 -11.08 8.14
CA LEU A 79 6.25 -9.69 8.43
C LEU A 79 4.95 -9.31 7.73
N VAL A 80 4.42 -8.15 8.08
CA VAL A 80 3.22 -7.58 7.46
C VAL A 80 3.56 -6.21 6.86
N CYS A 81 3.19 -5.99 5.61
CA CYS A 81 3.12 -4.66 5.02
C CYS A 81 1.66 -4.24 4.86
N GLN A 82 1.38 -2.97 5.14
CA GLN A 82 0.10 -2.36 4.81
C GLN A 82 0.23 -1.71 3.43
N LEU A 83 -0.71 -2.02 2.54
CA LEU A 83 -0.89 -1.37 1.26
C LEU A 83 -1.75 -0.12 1.47
N LEU A 84 -1.17 1.05 1.21
CA LEU A 84 -1.91 2.29 1.02
C LEU A 84 -2.19 2.47 -0.47
N MET A 85 -3.44 2.76 -0.80
CA MET A 85 -3.82 3.06 -2.17
C MET A 85 -3.66 4.56 -2.43
N LEU A 86 -3.04 4.89 -3.57
CA LEU A 86 -2.72 6.24 -4.01
C LEU A 86 -3.51 6.60 -5.28
N THR A 87 -3.89 7.87 -5.38
CA THR A 87 -4.40 8.46 -6.61
C THR A 87 -3.27 8.67 -7.63
N ASP A 88 -3.61 9.05 -8.85
CA ASP A 88 -2.61 9.34 -9.89
C ASP A 88 -1.72 10.54 -9.51
N SER A 89 -2.31 11.61 -8.96
CA SER A 89 -1.55 12.78 -8.49
C SER A 89 -0.63 12.48 -7.32
N GLU A 90 -1.08 11.69 -6.34
CA GLU A 90 -0.25 11.30 -5.19
C GLU A 90 0.91 10.40 -5.61
N TYR A 91 0.66 9.47 -6.54
CA TYR A 91 1.72 8.63 -7.11
C TYR A 91 2.73 9.47 -7.88
N ALA A 92 2.27 10.39 -8.75
CA ALA A 92 3.14 11.28 -9.51
C ALA A 92 4.00 12.14 -8.57
N TYR A 93 3.41 12.70 -7.52
CA TYR A 93 4.11 13.46 -6.50
C TYR A 93 5.17 12.60 -5.78
N ALA A 94 4.83 11.35 -5.41
CA ALA A 94 5.79 10.45 -4.77
C ALA A 94 6.94 10.00 -5.69
N VAL A 95 6.71 9.93 -7.01
CA VAL A 95 7.76 9.69 -8.00
C VAL A 95 8.71 10.88 -8.12
N GLU A 96 8.18 12.11 -8.05
CA GLU A 96 8.95 13.34 -8.19
C GLU A 96 9.70 13.72 -6.90
N GLU A 97 9.00 13.74 -5.77
CA GLU A 97 9.47 14.25 -4.47
C GLU A 97 9.92 13.14 -3.51
N GLY A 98 9.56 11.89 -3.80
CA GLY A 98 9.86 10.73 -2.98
C GLY A 98 8.78 10.42 -1.92
N VAL A 99 8.77 9.17 -1.46
CA VAL A 99 7.77 8.64 -0.52
C VAL A 99 7.76 9.39 0.82
N ALA A 100 8.92 9.79 1.34
CA ALA A 100 9.00 10.53 2.61
C ALA A 100 8.25 11.87 2.52
N LYS A 101 8.41 12.60 1.39
CA LYS A 101 7.70 13.84 1.13
C LYS A 101 6.21 13.65 0.95
N LEU A 102 5.79 12.56 0.28
CA LEU A 102 4.37 12.21 0.22
C LEU A 102 3.79 11.98 1.63
N GLN A 103 4.49 11.25 2.49
CA GLN A 103 4.03 10.95 3.85
C GLN A 103 3.91 12.21 4.72
N GLU A 104 4.88 13.14 4.62
CA GLU A 104 4.81 14.46 5.24
C GLU A 104 3.58 15.23 4.75
N ALA A 105 3.39 15.34 3.44
CA ALA A 105 2.29 16.08 2.83
C ALA A 105 0.91 15.52 3.22
N VAL A 106 0.74 14.18 3.19
CA VAL A 106 -0.49 13.50 3.62
C VAL A 106 -0.83 13.83 5.07
N ALA A 107 0.17 13.83 5.96
CA ALA A 107 -0.03 14.13 7.36
C ALA A 107 -0.37 15.61 7.59
N GLU A 108 0.33 16.54 6.94
CA GLU A 108 0.13 17.98 7.08
C GLU A 108 -1.24 18.44 6.54
N GLN A 109 -1.65 17.88 5.41
CA GLN A 109 -2.90 18.24 4.74
C GLN A 109 -4.12 17.49 5.32
N GLY A 110 -3.90 16.53 6.21
CA GLY A 110 -4.96 15.71 6.78
C GLY A 110 -5.67 14.88 5.71
N VAL A 111 -4.94 14.40 4.69
CA VAL A 111 -5.51 13.60 3.61
C VAL A 111 -6.08 12.31 4.19
N ASP A 112 -7.35 12.07 3.88
CA ASP A 112 -8.02 10.86 4.32
C ASP A 112 -7.67 9.67 3.41
N ILE A 113 -6.53 9.05 3.69
CA ILE A 113 -6.00 7.89 2.95
C ILE A 113 -6.93 6.66 2.95
N LEU A 114 -7.94 6.62 3.82
CA LEU A 114 -8.94 5.55 3.86
C LEU A 114 -10.09 5.81 2.90
N ASP A 115 -10.25 7.04 2.38
CA ASP A 115 -11.19 7.37 1.33
C ASP A 115 -10.58 7.13 -0.04
N TRP A 116 -10.96 6.02 -0.68
CA TRP A 116 -10.50 5.66 -2.02
C TRP A 116 -11.22 6.42 -3.14
N LYS A 117 -12.20 7.26 -2.80
CA LYS A 117 -12.91 8.16 -3.71
C LYS A 117 -12.49 9.61 -3.55
N ARG A 118 -11.48 9.89 -2.71
CA ARG A 118 -10.93 11.23 -2.55
C ARG A 118 -10.44 11.76 -3.91
N PRO A 119 -10.45 13.08 -4.12
CA PRO A 119 -9.91 13.67 -5.33
C PRO A 119 -8.43 13.33 -5.50
N GLY A 120 -7.99 13.11 -6.73
CA GLY A 120 -6.57 13.01 -7.04
C GLY A 120 -6.29 12.61 -8.46
#